data_AF-A0A7W6IK34-F1
#
_entry.id   AF-A0A7W6IK34-F1
#
_cell.length_a   1.000
_cell.length_b   1.000
_cell.length_c   1.000
_cell.angle_alpha   90.00
_cell.angle_beta   90.00
_cell.angle_gamma   90.00
#
_symmetry.space_group_name_H-M   'P 1'
#
loop_
_entity.id
_entity.type
_entity.pdbx_description
1 polymer ?
#
loop_
_entity_poly.entity_id
_entity_poly.type
_entity_poly.pdbx_seq_one_letter_code
_entity_poly.pdbx_strand_id
1 'polypeptide(L)'
;MAPILQLSGISKHFGEGAKRVDILKDINLDVEDGEFVAILGFSGAGKTTLISMMAGLSEPDMGGVIYRGKEIDGPGPERGVVFQSYSLMPWLSVSGNIDLAVNAVHKTKSRAEKLALRKHYVEMVGLGHAADRRPAELSGGMRQRVAVARALAMQPEILLLDEPLSALDALTRSKLQDEFAQISEAEKKTIILITNDVDEAILLADRVIPLTPGPGATLGPHFKVDIERPRDRAELNGDNRFITLRREITEYLMDVGASRNPSGEADYVLPNVTPIARGKSARLPSAYTNAAAASGMQDDYLRFDAVSKVYPTPKGPLTVVDGFDFQMKKGEFITLIGHSGCGKSTVLSMVAGLNEISAGNIVLDGKGVVGAGPERAVVFQAPSLMPWLTARENVALGVDRVYPTAGPAERRDVVEYYLNRVGLGDAMHRPASELSNGMKQRVGIARAFALSPKLLLLDEPFGMLDSITRWELQDVLMDVWARTQVTAICVTHDVDEAILLADRVVMMSNGPNARIGNVMEVDLPRPRSRKALLAHKDYYGYREELLDFLEAYEGGANPDQQTLDRIRAKRARRIESVAAAE
;
A
#
# COMPACT_ATOMS: atom_id res chain seq x y z
N MET A 1 26.81 25.88 9.83
CA MET A 1 27.78 24.84 10.24
C MET A 1 28.24 24.08 9.00
N ALA A 2 29.35 23.35 9.05
CA ALA A 2 29.70 22.45 7.94
C ALA A 2 28.73 21.24 7.93
N PRO A 3 28.30 20.75 6.75
CA PRO A 3 27.42 19.60 6.65
C PRO A 3 28.10 18.34 7.22
N ILE A 4 27.32 17.45 7.86
CA ILE A 4 27.83 16.17 8.36
C ILE A 4 28.04 15.18 7.21
N LEU A 5 27.17 15.25 6.19
CA LEU A 5 27.24 14.44 4.98
C LEU A 5 27.05 15.33 3.75
N GLN A 6 27.90 15.16 2.74
CA GLN A 6 27.84 15.88 1.48
C GLN A 6 28.01 14.90 0.31
N LEU A 7 27.09 14.93 -0.64
CA LEU A 7 27.15 14.23 -1.91
C LEU A 7 27.45 15.28 -2.98
N SER A 8 28.50 15.08 -3.76
CA SER A 8 28.92 16.02 -4.80
C SER A 8 29.05 15.31 -6.15
N GLY A 9 28.17 15.65 -7.09
CA GLY A 9 28.20 15.17 -8.47
C GLY A 9 28.04 13.64 -8.62
N ILE A 10 27.36 12.99 -7.67
CA ILE A 10 27.32 11.53 -7.63
C ILE A 10 26.56 10.97 -8.83
N SER A 11 27.22 10.08 -9.57
CA SER A 11 26.58 9.33 -10.66
C SER A 11 26.88 7.84 -10.52
N LYS A 12 25.89 7.01 -10.82
CA LYS A 12 26.02 5.55 -10.78
C LYS A 12 25.39 4.88 -11.99
N HIS A 13 26.11 3.96 -12.61
CA HIS A 13 25.67 3.12 -13.71
C HIS A 13 25.92 1.63 -13.43
N PHE A 14 25.16 0.77 -14.09
CA PHE A 14 25.37 -0.68 -14.07
C PHE A 14 25.42 -1.22 -15.50
N GLY A 15 26.19 -2.30 -15.70
CA GLY A 15 26.38 -2.93 -16.99
C GLY A 15 27.42 -2.23 -17.86
N GLU A 16 27.73 -2.84 -19.00
CA GLU A 16 28.76 -2.37 -19.93
C GLU A 16 28.22 -2.26 -21.37
N GLY A 17 28.83 -1.36 -22.15
CA GLY A 17 28.50 -1.17 -23.57
C GLY A 17 27.02 -0.87 -23.81
N ALA A 18 26.38 -1.63 -24.69
CA ALA A 18 24.95 -1.48 -25.03
C ALA A 18 23.99 -1.88 -23.88
N LYS A 19 24.49 -2.50 -22.80
CA LYS A 19 23.70 -2.85 -21.60
C LYS A 19 23.91 -1.86 -20.45
N ARG A 20 24.70 -0.80 -20.65
CA ARG A 20 24.91 0.24 -19.65
C ARG A 20 23.60 0.98 -19.37
N VAL A 21 23.23 1.06 -18.11
CA VAL A 21 22.08 1.85 -17.63
C VAL A 21 22.60 2.80 -16.56
N ASP A 22 22.52 4.10 -16.83
CA ASP A 22 22.79 5.12 -15.82
C ASP A 22 21.59 5.16 -14.86
N ILE A 23 21.79 4.85 -13.59
CA ILE A 23 20.72 4.81 -12.58
C ILE A 23 20.57 6.17 -11.92
N LEU A 24 21.68 6.76 -11.48
CA LEU A 24 21.75 8.06 -10.82
C LEU A 24 22.69 8.97 -11.61
N LYS A 25 22.32 10.24 -11.73
CA LYS A 25 23.11 11.24 -12.44
C LYS A 25 23.18 12.52 -11.63
N ASP A 26 24.39 13.03 -11.45
CA ASP A 26 24.67 14.36 -10.85
C ASP A 26 23.88 14.65 -9.55
N ILE A 27 23.93 13.69 -8.62
CA ILE A 27 23.27 13.82 -7.32
C ILE A 27 24.11 14.72 -6.42
N ASN A 28 23.52 15.82 -5.98
CA ASN A 28 24.12 16.79 -5.08
C ASN A 28 23.22 16.98 -3.86
N LEU A 29 23.73 16.73 -2.65
CA LEU A 29 22.96 16.80 -1.41
C LEU A 29 23.87 17.12 -0.23
N ASP A 30 23.54 18.18 0.51
CA ASP A 30 24.19 18.52 1.77
C ASP A 30 23.21 18.26 2.92
N VAL A 31 23.64 17.54 3.95
CA VAL A 31 22.86 17.21 5.16
C VAL A 31 23.51 17.85 6.38
N GLU A 32 22.73 18.57 7.18
CA GLU A 32 23.20 19.21 8.40
C GLU A 32 23.24 18.24 9.60
N ASP A 33 24.08 18.54 10.59
CA ASP A 33 24.19 17.71 11.81
C ASP A 33 22.88 17.81 12.62
N GLY A 34 22.26 16.66 12.89
CA GLY A 34 20.97 16.55 13.57
C GLY A 34 19.75 16.74 12.65
N GLU A 35 19.95 16.92 11.34
CA GLU A 35 18.86 17.05 10.37
C GLU A 35 18.21 15.70 10.08
N PHE A 36 16.88 15.70 9.94
CA PHE A 36 16.15 14.58 9.36
C PHE A 36 15.76 14.90 7.92
N VAL A 37 16.33 14.18 6.96
CA VAL A 37 16.02 14.31 5.53
C VAL A 37 15.22 13.09 5.06
N ALA A 38 14.09 13.32 4.40
CA ALA A 38 13.35 12.28 3.69
C ALA A 38 13.55 12.39 2.19
N ILE A 39 13.96 11.30 1.55
CA ILE A 39 14.06 11.18 0.09
C ILE A 39 12.88 10.34 -0.40
N LEU A 40 12.00 10.99 -1.16
CA LEU A 40 10.87 10.34 -1.82
C LEU A 40 11.28 9.93 -3.22
N GLY A 41 10.84 8.80 -3.76
CA GLY A 41 11.13 8.53 -5.17
C GLY A 41 10.49 7.28 -5.74
N PHE A 42 10.58 7.16 -7.07
CA PHE A 42 9.93 6.11 -7.83
C PHE A 42 10.56 4.73 -7.58
N SER A 43 9.81 3.66 -7.84
CA SER A 43 10.43 2.34 -7.93
C SER A 43 11.43 2.29 -9.08
N GLY A 44 12.63 1.76 -8.80
CA GLY A 44 13.72 1.69 -9.77
C GLY A 44 14.43 3.03 -10.03
N ALA A 45 14.15 4.10 -9.27
CA ALA A 45 14.87 5.37 -9.38
C ALA A 45 16.30 5.33 -8.81
N GLY A 46 16.72 4.24 -8.15
CA GLY A 46 18.06 4.13 -7.56
C GLY A 46 18.15 4.53 -6.09
N LYS A 47 17.03 4.56 -5.36
CA LYS A 47 16.95 4.90 -3.94
C LYS A 47 17.87 4.06 -3.04
N THR A 48 17.73 2.74 -3.10
CA THR A 48 18.62 1.80 -2.37
C THR A 48 20.08 1.93 -2.80
N THR A 49 20.34 2.23 -4.08
CA THR A 49 21.70 2.50 -4.58
C THR A 49 22.27 3.76 -3.94
N LEU A 50 21.47 4.81 -3.79
CA LEU A 50 21.86 6.05 -3.12
C LEU A 50 22.21 5.80 -1.64
N ILE A 51 21.37 5.08 -0.89
CA ILE A 51 21.69 4.69 0.50
C ILE A 51 22.97 3.84 0.56
N SER A 52 23.14 2.92 -0.38
CA SER A 52 24.33 2.05 -0.40
C SER A 52 25.63 2.85 -0.59
N MET A 53 25.60 3.90 -1.43
CA MET A 53 26.73 4.80 -1.59
C MET A 53 26.95 5.67 -0.35
N MET A 54 25.88 6.24 0.24
CA MET A 54 25.98 7.00 1.49
C MET A 54 26.54 6.16 2.63
N ALA A 55 26.24 4.85 2.67
CA ALA A 55 26.77 3.92 3.65
C ALA A 55 28.22 3.48 3.39
N GLY A 56 28.77 3.73 2.20
CA GLY A 56 30.08 3.22 1.77
C GLY A 56 30.08 1.74 1.36
N LEU A 57 28.90 1.17 1.05
CA LEU A 57 28.77 -0.21 0.58
C LEU A 57 28.93 -0.35 -0.93
N SER A 58 28.81 0.76 -1.66
CA SER A 58 29.01 0.84 -3.11
C SER A 58 29.72 2.14 -3.45
N GLU A 59 30.71 2.09 -4.32
CA GLU A 59 31.42 3.28 -4.79
C GLU A 59 30.61 3.97 -5.91
N PRO A 60 30.54 5.31 -5.93
CA PRO A 60 30.03 6.05 -7.08
C PRO A 60 30.99 5.94 -8.26
N ASP A 61 30.49 6.02 -9.50
CA ASP A 61 31.37 6.00 -10.67
C ASP A 61 31.91 7.39 -11.02
N MET A 62 31.22 8.44 -10.58
CA MET A 62 31.65 9.83 -10.64
C MET A 62 31.19 10.55 -9.38
N GLY A 63 31.93 11.57 -8.97
CA GLY A 63 31.67 12.31 -7.73
C GLY A 63 32.17 11.56 -6.50
N GLY A 64 31.76 12.03 -5.32
CA GLY A 64 32.17 11.45 -4.05
C GLY A 64 31.18 11.74 -2.92
N VAL A 65 31.25 10.92 -1.87
CA VAL A 65 30.50 11.13 -0.62
C VAL A 65 31.48 11.57 0.45
N ILE A 66 31.22 12.69 1.09
CA ILE A 66 32.06 13.28 2.13
C ILE A 66 31.32 13.20 3.47
N TYR A 67 31.93 12.58 4.47
CA TYR A 67 31.48 12.52 5.85
C TYR A 67 32.42 13.33 6.75
N ARG A 68 31.91 14.36 7.46
CA ARG A 68 32.70 15.28 8.30
C ARG A 68 34.00 15.76 7.63
N GLY A 69 33.90 16.15 6.35
CA GLY A 69 35.03 16.64 5.55
C GLY A 69 36.01 15.58 5.06
N LYS A 70 35.75 14.28 5.28
CA LYS A 70 36.54 13.16 4.76
C LYS A 70 35.74 12.36 3.77
N GLU A 71 36.37 11.97 2.66
CA GLU A 71 35.75 11.09 1.69
C GLU A 71 35.48 9.70 2.30
N ILE A 72 34.33 9.12 1.97
CA ILE A 72 33.95 7.76 2.38
C ILE A 72 34.59 6.77 1.41
N ASP A 73 35.46 5.90 1.92
CA ASP A 73 36.11 4.82 1.19
C ASP A 73 35.58 3.43 1.58
N GLY A 74 34.58 3.37 2.47
CA GLY A 74 33.97 2.11 2.91
C GLY A 74 32.93 2.26 4.02
N PRO A 75 32.36 1.13 4.49
CA PRO A 75 31.41 1.14 5.59
C PRO A 75 32.10 1.42 6.93
N GLY A 76 31.42 2.18 7.79
CA GLY A 76 31.95 2.60 9.10
C GLY A 76 30.87 2.59 10.19
N PRO A 77 31.25 2.39 11.48
CA PRO A 77 30.31 2.31 12.59
C PRO A 77 29.51 3.60 12.85
N GLU A 78 30.02 4.74 12.37
CA GLU A 78 29.37 6.05 12.43
C GLU A 78 28.11 6.16 11.55
N ARG A 79 27.92 5.24 10.59
CA ARG A 79 26.78 5.18 9.67
C ARG A 79 26.00 3.88 9.90
N GLY A 80 24.88 3.98 10.62
CA GLY A 80 23.97 2.85 10.83
C GLY A 80 23.02 2.69 9.64
N VAL A 81 22.77 1.45 9.19
CA VAL A 81 21.86 1.19 8.06
C VAL A 81 20.74 0.23 8.46
N VAL A 82 19.52 0.57 8.09
CA VAL A 82 18.34 -0.29 8.18
C VAL A 82 17.78 -0.50 6.77
N PHE A 83 17.95 -1.71 6.24
CA PHE A 83 17.47 -2.06 4.90
C PHE A 83 16.00 -2.46 4.87
N GLN A 84 15.39 -2.35 3.69
CA GLN A 84 14.03 -2.82 3.40
C GLN A 84 13.84 -4.31 3.76
N SER A 85 14.85 -5.15 3.46
CA SER A 85 14.91 -6.49 4.03
C SER A 85 15.55 -6.43 5.40
N TYR A 86 14.83 -6.88 6.44
CA TYR A 86 15.23 -6.75 7.85
C TYR A 86 16.67 -7.20 8.15
N SER A 87 17.24 -8.07 7.29
CA SER A 87 18.64 -8.53 7.34
C SER A 87 19.04 -9.06 8.71
N LEU A 88 18.09 -9.63 9.44
CA LEU A 88 18.31 -10.21 10.77
C LEU A 88 18.96 -11.58 10.61
N MET A 89 19.86 -11.92 11.54
CA MET A 89 20.45 -13.26 11.59
C MET A 89 19.37 -14.23 12.09
N PRO A 90 18.90 -15.18 11.26
CA PRO A 90 17.72 -16.00 11.58
C PRO A 90 17.96 -16.97 12.75
N TRP A 91 19.22 -17.30 13.06
CA TRP A 91 19.59 -18.17 14.18
C TRP A 91 19.79 -17.42 15.52
N LEU A 92 19.89 -16.10 15.50
CA LEU A 92 20.06 -15.28 16.71
C LEU A 92 18.70 -14.81 17.26
N SER A 93 18.60 -14.65 18.57
CA SER A 93 17.44 -14.00 19.20
C SER A 93 17.42 -12.49 18.92
N VAL A 94 16.36 -11.79 19.35
CA VAL A 94 16.33 -10.31 19.39
C VAL A 94 17.58 -9.76 20.08
N SER A 95 17.86 -10.24 21.30
CA SER A 95 19.06 -9.88 22.05
C SER A 95 20.35 -10.20 21.30
N GLY A 96 20.42 -11.39 20.69
CA GLY A 96 21.60 -11.81 19.93
C GLY A 96 21.87 -10.95 18.69
N ASN A 97 20.83 -10.52 17.98
CA ASN A 97 20.97 -9.61 16.83
C ASN A 97 21.51 -8.25 17.24
N ILE A 98 21.12 -7.74 18.40
CA ILE A 98 21.63 -6.47 18.95
C ILE A 98 23.05 -6.64 19.49
N ASP A 99 23.32 -7.73 20.21
CA ASP A 99 24.66 -8.06 20.70
C ASP A 99 25.69 -8.16 19.57
N LEU A 100 25.29 -8.58 18.36
CA LEU A 100 26.18 -8.61 17.19
C LEU A 100 26.77 -7.23 16.91
N ALA A 101 25.91 -6.20 16.85
CA ALA A 101 26.33 -4.82 16.62
C ALA A 101 27.12 -4.26 17.81
N VAL A 102 26.64 -4.50 19.04
CA VAL A 102 27.30 -4.03 20.26
C VAL A 102 28.72 -4.59 20.38
N ASN A 103 28.91 -5.88 20.12
CA ASN A 103 30.21 -6.53 20.23
C ASN A 103 31.18 -6.11 19.11
N ALA A 104 30.67 -5.82 17.92
CA ALA A 104 31.48 -5.39 16.78
C ALA A 104 32.06 -3.98 17.00
N VAL A 105 31.24 -3.05 17.51
CA VAL A 105 31.61 -1.63 17.66
C VAL A 105 32.25 -1.35 19.02
N HIS A 106 31.62 -1.78 20.12
CA HIS A 106 32.01 -1.41 21.48
C HIS A 106 33.03 -2.39 22.07
N LYS A 107 34.12 -2.68 21.35
CA LYS A 107 35.12 -3.70 21.75
C LYS A 107 35.74 -3.44 23.13
N THR A 108 35.90 -2.16 23.50
CA THR A 108 36.53 -1.72 24.75
C THR A 108 35.59 -1.70 25.96
N LYS A 109 34.27 -1.72 25.75
CA LYS A 109 33.29 -1.74 26.86
C LYS A 109 33.31 -3.09 27.59
N SER A 110 33.16 -3.04 28.91
CA SER A 110 33.01 -4.22 29.75
C SER A 110 31.76 -5.02 29.41
N ARG A 111 31.71 -6.28 29.84
CA ARG A 111 30.53 -7.14 29.65
C ARG A 111 29.27 -6.54 30.28
N ALA A 112 29.40 -5.86 31.42
CA ALA A 112 28.28 -5.22 32.11
C ALA A 112 27.75 -4.01 31.32
N GLU A 113 28.62 -3.19 30.75
CA GLU A 113 28.23 -2.05 29.92
C GLU A 113 27.57 -2.49 28.62
N LYS A 114 28.09 -3.54 27.97
CA LYS A 114 27.47 -4.13 26.77
C LYS A 114 26.08 -4.68 27.06
N LEU A 115 25.92 -5.37 28.19
CA LEU A 115 24.64 -5.87 28.67
C LEU A 115 23.64 -4.73 28.91
N ALA A 116 24.08 -3.64 29.53
CA ALA A 116 23.26 -2.46 29.76
C ALA A 116 22.83 -1.80 28.45
N LEU A 117 23.75 -1.66 27.50
CA LEU A 117 23.48 -1.08 26.18
C LEU A 117 22.45 -1.90 25.40
N ARG A 118 22.61 -3.24 25.40
CA ARG A 118 21.61 -4.13 24.81
C ARG A 118 20.25 -3.93 25.45
N LYS A 119 20.19 -4.00 26.78
CA LYS A 119 18.92 -3.88 27.53
C LYS A 119 18.23 -2.57 27.21
N HIS A 120 18.97 -1.46 27.20
CA HIS A 120 18.47 -0.15 26.86
C HIS A 120 17.81 -0.11 25.47
N TYR A 121 18.49 -0.58 24.41
CA TYR A 121 17.92 -0.53 23.06
C TYR A 121 16.82 -1.56 22.82
N VAL A 122 16.83 -2.72 23.50
CA VAL A 122 15.69 -3.66 23.49
C VAL A 122 14.44 -3.04 24.12
N GLU A 123 14.61 -2.33 25.24
CA GLU A 123 13.52 -1.65 25.95
C GLU A 123 13.01 -0.42 25.18
N MET A 124 13.92 0.36 24.57
CA MET A 124 13.58 1.52 23.74
C MET A 124 12.64 1.16 22.59
N VAL A 125 12.84 0.00 21.95
CA VAL A 125 11.95 -0.48 20.89
C VAL A 125 10.80 -1.37 21.43
N GLY A 126 10.56 -1.40 22.73
CA GLY A 126 9.44 -2.13 23.34
C GLY A 126 9.50 -3.66 23.23
N LEU A 127 10.67 -4.25 22.91
CA LEU A 127 10.83 -5.69 22.67
C LEU A 127 11.32 -6.49 23.90
N GLY A 128 11.29 -5.91 25.10
CA GLY A 128 11.72 -6.59 26.34
C GLY A 128 11.04 -7.95 26.56
N HIS A 129 9.73 -8.04 26.29
CA HIS A 129 8.95 -9.28 26.42
C HIS A 129 9.27 -10.35 25.36
N ALA A 130 10.02 -10.00 24.30
CA ALA A 130 10.37 -10.86 23.18
C ALA A 130 11.88 -11.00 23.00
N ALA A 131 12.68 -10.59 23.99
CA ALA A 131 14.14 -10.48 23.90
C ALA A 131 14.85 -11.79 23.53
N ASP A 132 14.25 -12.94 23.84
CA ASP A 132 14.80 -14.27 23.58
C ASP A 132 14.22 -14.96 22.33
N ARG A 133 13.22 -14.35 21.69
CA ARG A 133 12.59 -14.89 20.47
C ARG A 133 13.49 -14.71 19.25
N ARG A 134 13.37 -15.63 18.28
CA ARG A 134 14.07 -15.58 16.99
C ARG A 134 13.21 -14.93 15.90
N PRO A 135 13.80 -14.40 14.79
CA PRO A 135 13.07 -13.69 13.74
C PRO A 135 11.86 -14.40 13.13
N ALA A 136 11.87 -15.74 13.09
CA ALA A 136 10.74 -16.55 12.59
C ALA A 136 9.51 -16.51 13.52
N GLU A 137 9.70 -16.17 14.79
CA GLU A 137 8.66 -16.10 15.82
C GLU A 137 8.12 -14.66 16.02
N LEU A 138 8.66 -13.71 15.26
CA LEU A 138 8.34 -12.28 15.35
C LEU A 138 7.35 -11.87 14.25
N SER A 139 6.52 -10.86 14.52
CA SER A 139 5.76 -10.17 13.46
C SER A 139 6.69 -9.33 12.58
N GLY A 140 6.20 -8.85 11.43
CA GLY A 140 6.95 -7.93 10.57
C GLY A 140 7.41 -6.68 11.31
N GLY A 141 6.50 -6.01 12.01
CA GLY A 141 6.82 -4.83 12.82
C GLY A 141 7.79 -5.13 13.97
N MET A 142 7.71 -6.31 14.59
CA MET A 142 8.73 -6.73 15.58
C MET A 142 10.09 -6.93 14.93
N ARG A 143 10.19 -7.57 13.76
CA ARG A 143 11.46 -7.71 13.03
C ARG A 143 12.06 -6.35 12.66
N GLN A 144 11.23 -5.41 12.23
CA GLN A 144 11.66 -4.05 11.94
C GLN A 144 12.28 -3.38 13.17
N ARG A 145 11.61 -3.49 14.32
CA ARG A 145 12.11 -2.97 15.59
C ARG A 145 13.46 -3.56 16.00
N VAL A 146 13.68 -4.85 15.77
CA VAL A 146 15.01 -5.47 15.99
C VAL A 146 16.07 -4.85 15.07
N ALA A 147 15.75 -4.63 13.79
CA ALA A 147 16.69 -4.06 12.83
C ALA A 147 17.10 -2.63 13.21
N VAL A 148 16.13 -1.82 13.66
CA VAL A 148 16.35 -0.46 14.17
C VAL A 148 17.17 -0.47 15.45
N ALA A 149 16.80 -1.27 16.45
CA ALA A 149 17.54 -1.39 17.70
C ALA A 149 18.99 -1.83 17.46
N ARG A 150 19.22 -2.75 16.52
CA ARG A 150 20.57 -3.18 16.13
C ARG A 150 21.39 -2.03 15.54
N ALA A 151 20.80 -1.23 14.66
CA ALA A 151 21.47 -0.07 14.07
C ALA A 151 21.77 1.01 15.14
N LEU A 152 20.80 1.34 15.98
CA LEU A 152 20.96 2.32 17.07
C LEU A 152 21.96 1.87 18.14
N ALA A 153 22.07 0.56 18.40
CA ALA A 153 23.04 0.02 19.35
C ALA A 153 24.51 0.22 18.95
N MET A 154 24.77 0.50 17.66
CA MET A 154 26.09 0.96 17.20
C MET A 154 26.40 2.38 17.70
N GLN A 155 25.37 3.14 18.10
CA GLN A 155 25.40 4.57 18.42
C GLN A 155 25.92 5.40 17.24
N PRO A 156 25.34 5.27 16.04
CA PRO A 156 25.81 5.97 14.85
C PRO A 156 25.58 7.48 14.96
N GLU A 157 26.34 8.24 14.16
CA GLU A 157 26.12 9.68 13.98
C GLU A 157 25.08 9.95 12.87
N ILE A 158 25.00 9.06 11.88
CA ILE A 158 24.01 9.08 10.80
C ILE A 158 23.25 7.76 10.76
N LEU A 159 21.91 7.82 10.78
CA LEU A 159 21.05 6.66 10.57
C LEU A 159 20.42 6.71 9.17
N LEU A 160 20.72 5.70 8.36
CA LEU A 160 20.20 5.52 7.00
C LEU A 160 19.07 4.48 7.03
N LEU A 161 17.86 4.88 6.64
CA LEU A 161 16.68 4.04 6.64
C LEU A 161 16.16 3.83 5.21
N ASP A 162 16.19 2.60 4.69
CA ASP A 162 15.74 2.27 3.33
C ASP A 162 14.37 1.60 3.36
N GLU A 163 13.30 2.37 3.08
CA GLU A 163 11.90 1.93 3.10
C GLU A 163 11.53 1.06 4.32
N PRO A 164 11.84 1.51 5.56
CA PRO A 164 11.74 0.68 6.76
C PRO A 164 10.32 0.19 7.06
N LEU A 165 9.28 0.90 6.60
CA LEU A 165 7.89 0.63 6.95
C LEU A 165 7.00 0.22 5.76
N SER A 166 7.58 -0.01 4.57
CA SER A 166 6.82 -0.25 3.35
C SER A 166 6.02 -1.56 3.36
N ALA A 167 6.50 -2.57 4.08
CA ALA A 167 5.93 -3.92 4.11
C ALA A 167 4.91 -4.14 5.26
N LEU A 168 4.50 -3.07 5.94
CA LEU A 168 3.62 -3.14 7.12
C LEU A 168 2.23 -2.60 6.80
N ASP A 169 1.20 -3.15 7.46
CA ASP A 169 -0.16 -2.60 7.39
C ASP A 169 -0.23 -1.19 7.99
N ALA A 170 -1.27 -0.43 7.63
CA ALA A 170 -1.39 0.98 7.96
C ALA A 170 -1.30 1.29 9.47
N LEU A 171 -1.89 0.46 10.32
CA LEU A 171 -1.89 0.70 11.77
C LEU A 171 -0.53 0.36 12.38
N THR A 172 0.04 -0.80 12.03
CA THR A 172 1.39 -1.18 12.47
C THR A 172 2.43 -0.15 11.99
N ARG A 173 2.27 0.33 10.76
CA ARG A 173 3.06 1.42 10.19
C ARG A 173 2.89 2.70 11.00
N SER A 174 1.66 3.15 11.25
CA SER A 174 1.36 4.35 12.03
C SER A 174 2.07 4.35 13.38
N LYS A 175 1.90 3.26 14.14
CA LYS A 175 2.52 3.12 15.45
C LYS A 175 4.04 3.17 15.39
N LEU A 176 4.64 2.51 14.40
CA LEU A 176 6.09 2.54 14.24
C LEU A 176 6.59 3.91 13.81
N GLN A 177 5.84 4.66 13.00
CA GLN A 177 6.18 6.05 12.67
C GLN A 177 6.18 6.92 13.93
N ASP A 178 5.19 6.78 14.80
CA ASP A 178 5.12 7.54 16.04
C ASP A 178 6.28 7.15 17.00
N GLU A 179 6.58 5.85 17.10
CA GLU A 179 7.77 5.36 17.82
C GLU A 179 9.08 5.92 17.22
N PHE A 180 9.20 5.97 15.89
CA PHE A 180 10.36 6.56 15.21
C PHE A 180 10.49 8.06 15.46
N ALA A 181 9.37 8.79 15.47
CA ALA A 181 9.36 10.21 15.81
C ALA A 181 9.89 10.42 17.24
N GLN A 182 9.45 9.60 18.19
CA GLN A 182 9.92 9.63 19.58
C GLN A 182 11.42 9.30 19.69
N ILE A 183 11.88 8.26 18.99
CA ILE A 183 13.31 7.89 18.95
C ILE A 183 14.14 9.03 18.36
N SER A 184 13.68 9.63 17.26
CA SER A 184 14.37 10.76 16.62
C SER A 184 14.47 11.96 17.57
N GLU A 185 13.42 12.26 18.32
CA GLU A 185 13.39 13.36 19.30
C GLU A 185 14.33 13.10 20.49
N ALA A 186 14.39 11.85 20.95
CA ALA A 186 15.22 11.44 22.08
C ALA A 186 16.72 11.37 21.73
N GLU A 187 17.06 10.82 20.56
CA GLU A 187 18.46 10.58 20.16
C GLU A 187 19.09 11.75 19.39
N LYS A 188 18.27 12.64 18.80
CA LYS A 188 18.68 13.83 18.03
C LYS A 188 19.81 13.54 17.03
N LYS A 189 19.75 12.38 16.37
CA LYS A 189 20.71 11.97 15.34
C LYS A 189 20.35 12.55 14.00
N THR A 190 21.34 12.60 13.11
CA THR A 190 21.10 12.85 11.69
C THR A 190 20.43 11.61 11.10
N ILE A 191 19.28 11.78 10.45
CA ILE A 191 18.52 10.65 9.87
C ILE A 191 18.27 10.94 8.39
N ILE A 192 18.56 9.95 7.54
CA ILE A 192 18.17 9.98 6.12
C ILE A 192 17.21 8.82 5.89
N LEU A 193 15.95 9.15 5.62
CA LEU A 193 14.88 8.19 5.35
C LEU A 193 14.58 8.16 3.87
N ILE A 194 14.61 6.97 3.29
CA ILE A 194 14.02 6.71 1.98
C ILE A 194 12.63 6.14 2.23
N THR A 195 11.62 6.78 1.65
CA THR A 195 10.24 6.32 1.71
C THR A 195 9.48 6.60 0.41
N ASN A 196 8.34 5.93 0.25
CA ASN A 196 7.39 6.20 -0.81
C ASN A 196 6.12 6.91 -0.26
N ASP A 197 6.05 7.13 1.05
CA ASP A 197 4.88 7.69 1.73
C ASP A 197 5.13 9.18 2.04
N VAL A 198 4.30 10.05 1.45
CA VAL A 198 4.40 11.51 1.62
C VAL A 198 4.04 11.92 3.05
N ASP A 199 3.04 11.29 3.65
CA ASP A 199 2.61 11.62 5.01
C ASP A 199 3.71 11.24 6.01
N GLU A 200 4.38 10.11 5.81
CA GLU A 200 5.55 9.70 6.59
C GLU A 200 6.70 10.70 6.48
N ALA A 201 7.01 11.14 5.27
CA ALA A 201 8.08 12.11 5.03
C ALA A 201 7.80 13.44 5.75
N ILE A 202 6.56 13.95 5.67
CA ILE A 202 6.18 15.19 6.34
C ILE A 202 6.10 15.01 7.87
N LEU A 203 5.65 13.84 8.35
CA LEU A 203 5.59 13.56 9.79
C LEU A 203 6.98 13.53 10.42
N LEU A 204 7.98 12.93 9.74
CA LEU A 204 9.27 12.65 10.34
C LEU A 204 10.38 13.65 9.98
N ALA A 205 10.41 14.18 8.75
CA ALA A 205 11.57 14.92 8.24
C ALA A 205 11.48 16.44 8.47
N ASP A 206 12.63 17.11 8.49
CA ASP A 206 12.75 18.57 8.39
C ASP A 206 12.78 19.03 6.93
N ARG A 207 13.22 18.14 6.03
CA ARG A 207 13.32 18.41 4.60
C ARG A 207 12.95 17.17 3.80
N VAL A 208 12.06 17.35 2.83
CA VAL A 208 11.63 16.31 1.89
C VAL A 208 12.19 16.62 0.51
N ILE A 209 12.85 15.64 -0.12
CA ILE A 209 13.48 15.80 -1.43
C ILE A 209 13.01 14.66 -2.34
N PRO A 210 12.25 14.95 -3.40
CA PRO A 210 11.84 13.93 -4.36
C PRO A 210 13.00 13.59 -5.30
N LEU A 211 13.15 12.33 -5.63
CA LEU A 211 14.07 11.78 -6.62
C LEU A 211 13.28 11.56 -7.91
N THR A 212 13.80 12.05 -9.04
CA THR A 212 13.15 11.89 -10.34
C THR A 212 13.10 10.41 -10.78
N PRO A 213 12.26 10.03 -11.77
CA PRO A 213 12.21 8.68 -12.29
C PRO A 213 13.56 8.29 -12.90
N GLY A 214 13.92 7.02 -12.74
CA GLY A 214 15.03 6.43 -13.47
C GLY A 214 14.62 6.01 -14.90
N PRO A 215 15.60 5.72 -15.78
CA PRO A 215 17.05 5.82 -15.55
C PRO A 215 17.57 7.27 -15.55
N GLY A 216 18.72 7.50 -14.92
CA GLY A 216 19.36 8.81 -14.81
C GLY A 216 18.68 9.74 -13.81
N ALA A 217 18.20 9.20 -12.70
CA ALA A 217 17.49 9.96 -11.70
C ALA A 217 18.38 11.02 -11.04
N THR A 218 17.77 12.17 -10.74
CA THR A 218 18.35 13.38 -10.13
C THR A 218 17.50 13.78 -8.92
N LEU A 219 18.03 14.61 -8.01
CA LEU A 219 17.23 15.19 -6.93
C LEU A 219 16.41 16.37 -7.47
N GLY A 220 15.15 16.42 -7.09
CA GLY A 220 14.23 17.51 -7.37
C GLY A 220 14.30 18.64 -6.33
N PRO A 221 13.27 19.49 -6.25
CA PRO A 221 13.25 20.63 -5.35
C PRO A 221 13.21 20.20 -3.87
N HIS A 222 13.80 21.02 -3.01
CA HIS A 222 13.84 20.77 -1.58
C HIS A 222 12.60 21.37 -0.92
N PHE A 223 11.75 20.54 -0.34
CA PHE A 223 10.58 20.97 0.41
C PHE A 223 10.91 21.04 1.90
N LYS A 224 10.86 22.23 2.48
CA LYS A 224 11.11 22.42 3.91
C LYS A 224 9.84 22.14 4.71
N VAL A 225 9.95 21.34 5.77
CA VAL A 225 8.84 21.03 6.67
C VAL A 225 8.85 22.01 7.84
N ASP A 226 8.23 23.18 7.64
CA ASP A 226 8.13 24.23 8.66
C ASP A 226 7.01 23.96 9.70
N ILE A 227 7.03 22.76 10.28
CA ILE A 227 6.13 22.31 11.35
C ILE A 227 6.99 21.81 12.51
N GLU A 228 6.80 22.38 13.70
CA GLU A 228 7.61 22.05 14.90
C GLU A 228 7.37 20.62 15.37
N ARG A 229 8.41 20.02 15.98
CA ARG A 229 8.33 18.71 16.64
C ARG A 229 8.07 18.89 18.14
N PRO A 230 7.41 17.92 18.81
CA PRO A 230 6.86 16.67 18.26
C PRO A 230 5.60 16.93 17.42
N ARG A 231 5.42 16.15 16.35
CA ARG A 231 4.26 16.27 15.45
C ARG A 231 3.28 15.16 15.77
N ASP A 232 2.09 15.52 16.23
CA ASP A 232 1.00 14.57 16.43
C ASP A 232 0.20 14.40 15.13
N ARG A 233 -0.09 13.16 14.76
CA ARG A 233 -0.76 12.83 13.50
C ARG A 233 -2.19 13.36 13.43
N ALA A 234 -2.93 13.30 14.54
CA ALA A 234 -4.31 13.77 14.59
C ALA A 234 -4.33 15.30 14.44
N GLU A 235 -3.38 16.00 15.06
CA GLU A 235 -3.25 17.46 14.94
C GLU A 235 -2.79 17.90 13.54
N LEU A 236 -1.86 17.16 12.92
CA LEU A 236 -1.35 17.46 11.58
C LEU A 236 -2.44 17.48 10.50
N ASN A 237 -3.46 16.63 10.64
CA ASN A 237 -4.55 16.55 9.65
C ASN A 237 -5.35 17.85 9.54
N GLY A 238 -5.33 18.70 10.58
CA GLY A 238 -5.95 20.01 10.60
C GLY A 238 -4.99 21.18 10.31
N ASP A 239 -3.68 20.95 10.20
CA ASP A 239 -2.70 22.02 9.95
C ASP A 239 -2.66 22.38 8.46
N ASN A 240 -2.97 23.64 8.13
CA ASN A 240 -2.93 24.15 6.76
C ASN A 240 -1.55 24.02 6.11
N ARG A 241 -0.45 24.10 6.88
CA ARG A 241 0.91 23.91 6.36
C ARG A 241 1.11 22.47 5.91
N PHE A 242 0.64 21.50 6.70
CA PHE A 242 0.68 20.08 6.35
C PHE A 242 -0.12 19.80 5.08
N ILE A 243 -1.37 20.29 5.01
CA ILE A 243 -2.25 20.13 3.85
C ILE A 243 -1.60 20.70 2.58
N THR A 244 -1.05 21.91 2.67
CA THR A 244 -0.40 22.59 1.55
C THR A 244 0.83 21.83 1.07
N LEU A 245 1.72 21.47 2.00
CA LEU A 245 2.96 20.75 1.70
C LEU A 245 2.69 19.38 1.08
N ARG A 246 1.70 18.65 1.62
CA ARG A 246 1.25 17.37 1.09
C ARG A 246 0.76 17.52 -0.34
N ARG A 247 -0.04 18.54 -0.64
CA ARG A 247 -0.52 18.82 -1.99
C ARG A 247 0.64 19.12 -2.93
N GLU A 248 1.55 20.03 -2.56
CA GLU A 248 2.68 20.44 -3.40
C GLU A 248 3.63 19.27 -3.74
N ILE A 249 4.00 18.48 -2.74
CA ILE A 249 4.86 17.29 -2.94
C ILE A 249 4.14 16.28 -3.83
N THR A 250 2.85 16.04 -3.59
CA THR A 250 2.07 15.06 -4.36
C THR A 250 1.91 15.51 -5.82
N GLU A 251 1.60 16.78 -6.06
CA GLU A 251 1.48 17.35 -7.42
C GLU A 251 2.82 17.26 -8.16
N TYR A 252 3.94 17.61 -7.52
CA TYR A 252 5.25 17.47 -8.13
C TYR A 252 5.55 16.02 -8.54
N LEU A 253 5.29 15.04 -7.65
CA LEU A 253 5.51 13.62 -7.94
C LEU A 253 4.64 13.13 -9.10
N MET A 254 3.40 13.62 -9.21
CA MET A 254 2.49 13.30 -10.31
C MET A 254 2.95 13.87 -11.64
N ASP A 255 3.31 15.15 -11.67
CA ASP A 255 3.74 15.83 -12.90
C ASP A 255 5.00 15.17 -13.46
N VAL A 256 5.94 14.84 -12.58
CA VAL A 256 7.16 14.13 -12.95
C VAL A 256 6.84 12.68 -13.40
N GLY A 257 5.89 12.00 -12.76
CA GLY A 257 5.46 10.65 -13.15
C GLY A 257 4.77 10.60 -14.52
N ALA A 258 3.87 11.55 -14.81
CA ALA A 258 3.14 11.62 -16.07
C ALA A 258 4.05 11.77 -17.29
N SER A 259 5.19 12.47 -17.14
CA SER A 259 6.19 12.63 -18.21
C SER A 259 6.84 11.30 -18.68
N ARG A 260 6.68 10.21 -17.90
CA ARG A 260 7.22 8.87 -18.19
C ARG A 260 6.40 8.09 -19.22
N ASN A 261 5.12 8.41 -19.41
CA ASN A 261 4.22 7.70 -20.33
C ASN A 261 3.81 8.60 -21.51
N PRO A 262 4.68 8.84 -22.50
CA PRO A 262 4.27 9.31 -23.81
C PRO A 262 3.74 8.17 -24.70
N SER A 263 3.47 6.98 -24.14
CA SER A 263 2.92 5.84 -24.87
C SER A 263 1.57 6.22 -25.46
N GLY A 264 1.61 6.56 -26.75
CA GLY A 264 0.49 7.09 -27.50
C GLY A 264 -0.77 6.27 -27.26
N GLU A 265 -1.87 6.99 -27.03
CA GLU A 265 -3.21 6.48 -27.26
C GLU A 265 -3.30 6.06 -28.73
N ALA A 266 -2.85 4.85 -29.04
CA ALA A 266 -3.40 4.14 -30.16
C ALA A 266 -4.87 3.91 -29.80
N ASP A 267 -5.77 4.52 -30.57
CA ASP A 267 -7.23 4.36 -30.47
C ASP A 267 -7.62 2.90 -30.72
N TYR A 268 -7.39 2.03 -29.72
CA TYR A 268 -7.89 0.67 -29.75
C TYR A 268 -9.37 0.70 -29.37
N VAL A 269 -10.23 0.68 -30.38
CA VAL A 269 -11.67 0.51 -30.20
C VAL A 269 -11.93 -0.96 -29.84
N LEU A 270 -12.55 -1.20 -28.68
CA LEU A 270 -12.96 -2.54 -28.26
C LEU A 270 -13.91 -3.17 -29.30
N PRO A 271 -13.68 -4.42 -29.73
CA PRO A 271 -14.64 -5.12 -30.57
C PRO A 271 -15.95 -5.34 -29.80
N ASN A 272 -17.09 -5.28 -30.48
CA ASN A 272 -18.41 -5.47 -29.88
C ASN A 272 -18.70 -6.97 -29.63
N VAL A 273 -18.01 -7.57 -28.66
CA VAL A 273 -18.16 -8.97 -28.26
C VAL A 273 -18.87 -9.10 -26.91
N THR A 274 -19.84 -10.01 -26.82
CA THR A 274 -20.60 -10.24 -25.58
C THR A 274 -20.05 -11.45 -24.80
N PRO A 275 -19.67 -11.31 -23.53
CA PRO A 275 -19.19 -12.42 -22.70
C PRO A 275 -20.34 -13.38 -22.32
N ILE A 276 -20.05 -14.67 -22.06
CA ILE A 276 -21.04 -15.66 -21.60
C ILE A 276 -21.83 -15.15 -20.39
N ALA A 277 -21.16 -14.49 -19.43
CA ALA A 277 -21.80 -13.99 -18.22
C ALA A 277 -22.85 -12.90 -18.47
N ARG A 278 -22.78 -12.21 -19.63
CA ARG A 278 -23.75 -11.17 -20.07
C ARG A 278 -24.65 -11.64 -21.22
N GLY A 279 -24.44 -12.86 -21.73
CA GLY A 279 -25.16 -13.42 -22.87
C GLY A 279 -26.58 -13.86 -22.51
N LYS A 280 -27.56 -13.30 -23.22
CA LYS A 280 -29.02 -13.46 -23.05
C LYS A 280 -29.45 -13.26 -21.59
N SER A 281 -30.01 -12.08 -21.31
CA SER A 281 -31.07 -11.98 -20.30
C SER A 281 -32.13 -13.02 -20.69
N ALA A 282 -32.02 -14.23 -20.14
CA ALA A 282 -33.14 -15.15 -20.12
C ALA A 282 -34.23 -14.34 -19.46
N ARG A 283 -35.33 -14.08 -20.18
CA ARG A 283 -36.52 -13.45 -19.59
C ARG A 283 -36.75 -14.21 -18.29
N LEU A 284 -36.50 -13.51 -17.19
CA LEU A 284 -36.67 -14.06 -15.86
C LEU A 284 -38.12 -14.58 -15.80
N PRO A 285 -38.38 -15.76 -15.21
CA PRO A 285 -39.73 -16.30 -15.13
C PRO A 285 -40.71 -15.21 -14.66
N SER A 286 -41.90 -15.14 -15.25
CA SER A 286 -42.88 -14.09 -14.94
C SER A 286 -43.20 -14.01 -13.43
N ALA A 287 -43.14 -15.15 -12.72
CA ALA A 287 -43.24 -15.19 -11.26
C ALA A 287 -42.11 -14.44 -10.53
N TYR A 288 -40.87 -14.53 -11.04
CA TYR A 288 -39.72 -13.82 -10.48
C TYR A 288 -39.78 -12.32 -10.76
N THR A 289 -40.12 -11.92 -11.99
CA THR A 289 -40.26 -10.48 -12.34
C THR A 289 -41.41 -9.81 -11.61
N ASN A 290 -42.52 -10.52 -11.37
CA ASN A 290 -43.63 -10.01 -10.57
C ASN A 290 -43.30 -9.91 -9.07
N ALA A 291 -42.50 -10.85 -8.52
CA ALA A 291 -42.01 -10.76 -7.15
C ALA A 291 -40.95 -9.65 -6.97
N ALA A 292 -40.03 -9.53 -7.93
CA ALA A 292 -38.97 -8.50 -7.96
C ALA A 292 -39.47 -7.10 -8.36
N ALA A 293 -40.69 -6.97 -8.88
CA ALA A 293 -41.36 -5.68 -9.06
C ALA A 293 -42.20 -5.28 -7.82
N ALA A 294 -42.56 -6.26 -6.98
CA ALA A 294 -43.25 -6.03 -5.71
C ALA A 294 -42.28 -5.73 -4.54
N SER A 295 -41.03 -6.23 -4.60
CA SER A 295 -39.91 -5.76 -3.77
C SER A 295 -39.05 -4.80 -4.60
N GLY A 296 -38.67 -3.62 -4.11
CA GLY A 296 -37.92 -2.60 -4.88
C GLY A 296 -36.51 -2.97 -5.36
N MET A 297 -36.32 -4.04 -6.13
CA MET A 297 -35.04 -4.65 -6.46
C MET A 297 -34.36 -4.00 -7.68
N GLN A 298 -33.70 -2.87 -7.43
CA GLN A 298 -32.40 -2.56 -8.05
C GLN A 298 -31.30 -2.25 -7.01
N ASP A 299 -31.69 -2.07 -5.74
CA ASP A 299 -30.76 -1.80 -4.63
C ASP A 299 -30.09 -3.06 -4.05
N ASP A 300 -30.64 -4.28 -4.29
CA ASP A 300 -30.13 -5.57 -3.78
C ASP A 300 -29.38 -6.39 -4.84
N TYR A 301 -28.35 -5.83 -5.47
CA TYR A 301 -27.61 -6.54 -6.52
C TYR A 301 -26.70 -7.63 -5.96
N LEU A 302 -26.00 -7.33 -4.85
CA LEU A 302 -25.23 -8.29 -4.07
C LEU A 302 -25.67 -8.19 -2.62
N ARG A 303 -26.00 -9.33 -2.02
CA ARG A 303 -26.47 -9.43 -0.64
C ARG A 303 -25.72 -10.49 0.14
N PHE A 304 -25.28 -10.14 1.33
CA PHE A 304 -24.77 -11.02 2.37
C PHE A 304 -25.83 -11.07 3.48
N ASP A 305 -26.39 -12.25 3.74
CA ASP A 305 -27.39 -12.48 4.77
C ASP A 305 -26.75 -13.27 5.92
N ALA A 306 -26.43 -12.58 7.03
CA ALA A 306 -25.84 -13.14 8.25
C ALA A 306 -24.70 -14.16 8.00
N VAL A 307 -23.74 -13.79 7.14
CA VAL A 307 -22.69 -14.72 6.70
C VAL A 307 -21.65 -14.92 7.80
N SER A 308 -21.39 -16.18 8.16
CA SER A 308 -20.34 -16.54 9.13
C SER A 308 -19.34 -17.53 8.54
N LYS A 309 -18.08 -17.45 8.99
CA LYS A 309 -17.00 -18.38 8.64
C LYS A 309 -16.24 -18.85 9.86
N VAL A 310 -16.25 -20.16 10.04
CA VAL A 310 -15.53 -20.88 11.10
C VAL A 310 -14.45 -21.76 10.47
N TYR A 311 -13.22 -21.62 10.96
CA TYR A 311 -12.11 -22.48 10.58
C TYR A 311 -11.80 -23.49 11.69
N PRO A 312 -11.57 -24.77 11.37
CA PRO A 312 -11.06 -25.72 12.33
C PRO A 312 -9.60 -25.37 12.66
N THR A 313 -9.27 -25.23 13.95
CA THR A 313 -7.87 -25.06 14.40
C THR A 313 -7.52 -26.06 15.49
N PRO A 314 -6.23 -26.37 15.71
CA PRO A 314 -5.81 -27.29 16.79
C PRO A 314 -6.25 -26.85 18.20
N LYS A 315 -6.54 -25.57 18.40
CA LYS A 315 -7.00 -25.00 19.68
C LYS A 315 -8.52 -24.89 19.81
N GLY A 316 -9.27 -25.37 18.81
CA GLY A 316 -10.73 -25.26 18.71
C GLY A 316 -11.19 -24.52 17.45
N PRO A 317 -12.51 -24.47 17.17
CA PRO A 317 -13.04 -23.71 16.05
C PRO A 317 -12.78 -22.22 16.23
N LEU A 318 -12.21 -21.57 15.21
CA LEU A 318 -11.98 -20.14 15.17
C LEU A 318 -13.00 -19.49 14.23
N THR A 319 -13.95 -18.76 14.79
CA THR A 319 -14.87 -17.93 14.02
C THR A 319 -14.15 -16.65 13.60
N VAL A 320 -13.88 -16.52 12.29
CA VAL A 320 -13.18 -15.36 11.74
C VAL A 320 -14.17 -14.24 11.45
N VAL A 321 -15.26 -14.58 10.76
CA VAL A 321 -16.35 -13.66 10.42
C VAL A 321 -17.62 -14.18 11.05
N ASP A 322 -18.39 -13.31 11.69
CA ASP A 322 -19.65 -13.70 12.34
C ASP A 322 -20.77 -12.70 12.03
N GLY A 323 -21.82 -13.17 11.34
CA GLY A 323 -23.00 -12.37 11.03
C GLY A 323 -22.71 -11.17 10.11
N PHE A 324 -21.89 -11.35 9.07
CA PHE A 324 -21.65 -10.31 8.08
C PHE A 324 -22.91 -10.10 7.24
N ASP A 325 -23.53 -8.93 7.41
CA ASP A 325 -24.80 -8.56 6.77
C ASP A 325 -24.61 -7.26 5.98
N PHE A 326 -24.77 -7.32 4.66
CA PHE A 326 -24.49 -6.18 3.79
C PHE A 326 -25.23 -6.28 2.46
N GLN A 327 -25.67 -5.14 1.94
CA GLN A 327 -26.37 -5.00 0.67
C GLN A 327 -25.66 -3.98 -0.22
N MET A 328 -25.54 -4.31 -1.50
CA MET A 328 -24.81 -3.52 -2.48
C MET A 328 -25.63 -3.33 -3.76
N LYS A 329 -25.63 -2.11 -4.26
CA LYS A 329 -26.34 -1.72 -5.48
C LYS A 329 -25.55 -2.14 -6.71
N LYS A 330 -26.25 -2.27 -7.84
CA LYS A 330 -25.57 -2.55 -9.12
C LYS A 330 -24.74 -1.34 -9.55
N GLY A 331 -23.50 -1.59 -9.96
CA GLY A 331 -22.55 -0.56 -10.38
C GLY A 331 -21.83 0.14 -9.24
N GLU A 332 -22.18 -0.17 -7.99
CA GLU A 332 -21.53 0.38 -6.82
C GLU A 332 -20.11 -0.13 -6.65
N PHE A 333 -19.21 0.76 -6.20
CA PHE A 333 -17.86 0.40 -5.79
C PHE A 333 -17.76 0.53 -4.27
N ILE A 334 -17.52 -0.56 -3.55
CA ILE A 334 -17.25 -0.49 -2.10
C ILE A 334 -15.80 -0.84 -1.80
N THR A 335 -15.31 -0.31 -0.68
CA THR A 335 -14.03 -0.76 -0.11
C THR A 335 -14.24 -1.36 1.27
N LEU A 336 -13.55 -2.46 1.54
CA LEU A 336 -13.57 -3.16 2.82
C LEU A 336 -12.25 -2.88 3.56
N ILE A 337 -12.33 -2.20 4.69
CA ILE A 337 -11.18 -1.80 5.52
C ILE A 337 -11.32 -2.36 6.95
N GLY A 338 -10.20 -2.55 7.64
CA GLY A 338 -10.14 -3.11 8.99
C GLY A 338 -8.78 -3.70 9.28
N HIS A 339 -8.55 -4.15 10.52
CA HIS A 339 -7.22 -4.60 10.96
C HIS A 339 -6.75 -5.87 10.24
N SER A 340 -5.44 -6.13 10.29
CA SER A 340 -4.87 -7.40 9.84
C SER A 340 -5.53 -8.57 10.58
N GLY A 341 -6.04 -9.56 9.83
CA GLY A 341 -6.68 -10.75 10.41
C GLY A 341 -8.16 -10.62 10.79
N CYS A 342 -8.84 -9.50 10.52
CA CYS A 342 -10.30 -9.38 10.72
C CYS A 342 -11.16 -10.12 9.68
N GLY A 343 -10.55 -10.78 8.68
CA GLY A 343 -11.29 -11.58 7.70
C GLY A 343 -11.73 -10.88 6.42
N LYS A 344 -11.18 -9.71 6.08
CA LYS A 344 -11.47 -8.99 4.80
C LYS A 344 -11.34 -9.89 3.56
N SER A 345 -10.17 -10.51 3.40
CA SER A 345 -9.88 -11.45 2.31
C SER A 345 -10.71 -12.73 2.41
N THR A 346 -11.14 -13.12 3.62
CA THR A 346 -12.10 -14.22 3.83
C THR A 346 -13.46 -13.87 3.26
N VAL A 347 -13.99 -12.68 3.53
CA VAL A 347 -15.26 -12.18 2.94
C VAL A 347 -15.16 -12.17 1.43
N LEU A 348 -14.07 -11.63 0.87
CA LEU A 348 -13.83 -11.58 -0.57
C LEU A 348 -13.75 -12.98 -1.19
N SER A 349 -13.09 -13.94 -0.54
CA SER A 349 -12.99 -15.33 -1.00
C SER A 349 -14.33 -16.07 -0.94
N MET A 350 -15.18 -15.77 0.05
CA MET A 350 -16.52 -16.34 0.16
C MET A 350 -17.43 -15.86 -0.96
N VAL A 351 -17.47 -14.54 -1.22
CA VAL A 351 -18.27 -14.01 -2.34
C VAL A 351 -17.72 -14.42 -3.70
N ALA A 352 -16.41 -14.65 -3.83
CA ALA A 352 -15.83 -15.25 -5.03
C ALA A 352 -16.32 -16.70 -5.29
N GLY A 353 -16.78 -17.39 -4.24
CA GLY A 353 -17.08 -18.82 -4.27
C GLY A 353 -15.84 -19.71 -4.23
N LEU A 354 -14.71 -19.17 -3.75
CA LEU A 354 -13.45 -19.91 -3.56
C LEU A 354 -13.36 -20.56 -2.17
N ASN A 355 -14.17 -20.08 -1.23
CA ASN A 355 -14.22 -20.56 0.13
C ASN A 355 -15.69 -20.72 0.56
N GLU A 356 -16.05 -21.87 1.09
CA GLU A 356 -17.42 -22.15 1.52
C GLU A 356 -17.79 -21.31 2.75
N ILE A 357 -19.05 -20.91 2.86
CA ILE A 357 -19.59 -20.26 4.06
C ILE A 357 -19.94 -21.31 5.13
N SER A 358 -19.82 -20.96 6.41
CA SER A 358 -20.24 -21.85 7.50
C SER A 358 -21.72 -21.67 7.86
N ALA A 359 -22.24 -20.45 7.71
CA ALA A 359 -23.64 -20.11 7.90
C ALA A 359 -24.01 -18.86 7.07
N GLY A 360 -25.31 -18.60 6.93
CA GLY A 360 -25.85 -17.48 6.17
C GLY A 360 -26.00 -17.79 4.68
N ASN A 361 -26.17 -16.75 3.87
CA ASN A 361 -26.26 -16.86 2.41
C ASN A 361 -25.61 -15.67 1.70
N ILE A 362 -25.07 -15.89 0.50
CA ILE A 362 -24.58 -14.83 -0.39
C ILE A 362 -25.36 -14.93 -1.71
N VAL A 363 -25.97 -13.83 -2.14
CA VAL A 363 -26.79 -13.76 -3.36
C VAL A 363 -26.24 -12.67 -4.27
N LEU A 364 -25.92 -13.02 -5.53
CA LEU A 364 -25.48 -12.10 -6.58
C LEU A 364 -26.46 -12.17 -7.75
N ASP A 365 -27.05 -11.03 -8.12
CA ASP A 365 -27.99 -10.90 -9.25
C ASP A 365 -29.11 -11.96 -9.18
N GLY A 366 -29.69 -12.12 -7.99
CA GLY A 366 -30.75 -13.09 -7.70
C GLY A 366 -30.31 -14.55 -7.60
N LYS A 367 -29.02 -14.86 -7.73
CA LYS A 367 -28.49 -16.23 -7.68
C LYS A 367 -27.58 -16.44 -6.46
N GLY A 368 -27.81 -17.52 -5.72
CA GLY A 368 -26.94 -17.92 -4.62
C GLY A 368 -25.51 -18.22 -5.10
N VAL A 369 -24.50 -17.78 -4.35
CA VAL A 369 -23.10 -18.09 -4.61
C VAL A 369 -22.77 -19.42 -3.94
N VAL A 370 -22.60 -20.47 -4.75
CA VAL A 370 -22.28 -21.83 -4.27
C VAL A 370 -20.84 -22.22 -4.59
N GLY A 371 -20.23 -21.61 -5.61
CA GLY A 371 -18.86 -21.89 -6.04
C GLY A 371 -18.32 -20.84 -7.00
N ALA A 372 -17.09 -21.02 -7.50
CA ALA A 372 -16.47 -20.09 -8.44
C ALA A 372 -17.19 -20.09 -9.81
N GLY A 373 -17.32 -18.91 -10.42
CA GLY A 373 -17.99 -18.73 -11.71
C GLY A 373 -17.44 -17.55 -12.51
N PRO A 374 -17.56 -17.56 -13.85
CA PRO A 374 -16.99 -16.53 -14.74
C PRO A 374 -17.64 -15.15 -14.59
N GLU A 375 -18.80 -15.06 -13.92
CA GLU A 375 -19.46 -13.80 -13.58
C GLU A 375 -18.75 -13.02 -12.47
N ARG A 376 -17.81 -13.65 -11.75
CA ARG A 376 -16.99 -13.03 -10.70
C ARG A 376 -15.52 -13.10 -11.11
N ALA A 377 -14.84 -11.95 -11.17
CA ALA A 377 -13.40 -11.91 -11.40
C ALA A 377 -12.67 -11.52 -10.12
N VAL A 378 -11.55 -12.18 -9.83
CA VAL A 378 -10.73 -11.92 -8.63
C VAL A 378 -9.34 -11.46 -9.04
N VAL A 379 -8.89 -10.35 -8.46
CA VAL A 379 -7.49 -9.93 -8.42
C VAL A 379 -6.96 -10.24 -7.03
N PHE A 380 -6.01 -11.17 -6.94
CA PHE A 380 -5.41 -11.60 -5.68
C PHE A 380 -4.29 -10.65 -5.25
N GLN A 381 -4.03 -10.61 -3.94
CA GLN A 381 -2.91 -9.86 -3.36
C GLN A 381 -1.56 -10.35 -3.91
N ALA A 382 -1.38 -11.67 -3.99
CA ALA A 382 -0.22 -12.28 -4.64
C ALA A 382 -0.55 -12.62 -6.11
N PRO A 383 0.21 -12.10 -7.09
CA PRO A 383 -0.06 -12.35 -8.51
C PRO A 383 -0.03 -13.84 -8.84
N SER A 384 -1.21 -14.44 -9.02
CA SER A 384 -1.37 -15.85 -9.37
C SER A 384 -1.37 -16.01 -10.89
N LEU A 385 -0.21 -15.76 -11.51
CA LEU A 385 0.03 -15.95 -12.94
C LEU A 385 0.71 -17.30 -13.18
N MET A 386 0.50 -17.88 -14.36
CA MET A 386 1.25 -19.04 -14.81
C MET A 386 2.65 -18.55 -15.23
N PRO A 387 3.73 -18.94 -14.51
CA PRO A 387 5.05 -18.32 -14.69
C PRO A 387 5.69 -18.63 -16.05
N TRP A 388 5.31 -19.75 -16.68
CA TRP A 388 5.76 -20.16 -18.01
C TRP A 388 4.97 -19.55 -19.17
N LEU A 389 3.86 -18.86 -18.89
CA LEU A 389 3.07 -18.17 -19.92
C LEU A 389 3.45 -16.69 -20.00
N THR A 390 3.34 -16.12 -21.18
CA THR A 390 3.48 -14.68 -21.42
C THR A 390 2.36 -13.88 -20.75
N ALA A 391 2.56 -12.57 -20.59
CA ALA A 391 1.51 -11.67 -20.12
C ALA A 391 0.24 -11.80 -20.98
N ARG A 392 0.38 -11.85 -22.31
CA ARG A 392 -0.71 -12.07 -23.28
C ARG A 392 -1.42 -13.40 -23.05
N GLU A 393 -0.68 -14.50 -22.94
CA GLU A 393 -1.28 -15.83 -22.73
C GLU A 393 -2.01 -15.94 -21.39
N ASN A 394 -1.45 -15.34 -20.32
CA ASN A 394 -2.10 -15.31 -19.01
C ASN A 394 -3.48 -14.64 -19.05
N VAL A 395 -3.65 -13.57 -19.82
CA VAL A 395 -4.94 -12.89 -20.01
C VAL A 395 -5.85 -13.71 -20.94
N ALA A 396 -5.29 -14.25 -22.04
CA ALA A 396 -6.04 -15.02 -23.03
C ALA A 396 -6.72 -16.27 -22.45
N LEU A 397 -6.11 -16.94 -21.46
CA LEU A 397 -6.67 -18.12 -20.79
C LEU A 397 -8.14 -17.95 -20.35
N GLY A 398 -8.48 -16.78 -19.82
CA GLY A 398 -9.84 -16.48 -19.39
C GLY A 398 -10.74 -16.01 -20.54
N VAL A 399 -10.20 -15.19 -21.44
CA VAL A 399 -10.92 -14.67 -22.62
C VAL A 399 -11.39 -15.82 -23.51
N ASP A 400 -10.54 -16.81 -23.77
CA ASP A 400 -10.87 -17.96 -24.62
C ASP A 400 -12.05 -18.79 -24.09
N ARG A 401 -12.22 -18.82 -22.77
CA ARG A 401 -13.34 -19.52 -22.12
C ARG A 401 -14.60 -18.67 -22.05
N VAL A 402 -14.47 -17.35 -21.86
CA VAL A 402 -15.61 -16.44 -21.65
C VAL A 402 -16.23 -15.94 -22.95
N TYR A 403 -15.50 -15.95 -24.07
CA TYR A 403 -15.99 -15.51 -25.39
C TYR A 403 -15.93 -16.62 -26.45
N PRO A 404 -16.63 -17.75 -26.26
CA PRO A 404 -16.55 -18.91 -27.15
C PRO A 404 -17.04 -18.59 -28.57
N THR A 405 -17.92 -17.61 -28.72
CA THR A 405 -18.47 -17.16 -30.01
C THR A 405 -17.61 -16.12 -30.72
N ALA A 406 -16.65 -15.49 -30.03
CA ALA A 406 -15.75 -14.51 -30.64
C ALA A 406 -14.66 -15.20 -31.45
N GLY A 407 -14.29 -14.62 -32.58
CA GLY A 407 -13.21 -15.11 -33.42
C GLY A 407 -11.83 -14.92 -32.78
N PRO A 408 -10.78 -15.65 -33.22
CA PRO A 408 -9.42 -15.53 -32.66
C PRO A 408 -8.86 -14.10 -32.71
N ALA A 409 -9.19 -13.33 -33.76
CA ALA A 409 -8.79 -11.94 -33.89
C ALA A 409 -9.45 -11.05 -32.82
N GLU A 410 -10.76 -11.15 -32.65
CA GLU A 410 -11.49 -10.34 -31.65
C GLU A 410 -11.02 -10.63 -30.23
N ARG A 411 -10.75 -11.91 -29.90
CA ARG A 411 -10.20 -12.28 -28.58
C ARG A 411 -8.81 -11.69 -28.36
N ARG A 412 -7.96 -11.73 -29.39
CA ARG A 412 -6.64 -11.10 -29.34
C ARG A 412 -6.77 -9.60 -29.09
N ASP A 413 -7.68 -8.93 -29.79
CA ASP A 413 -7.87 -7.49 -29.68
C ASP A 413 -8.35 -7.11 -28.26
N VAL A 414 -9.23 -7.91 -27.63
CA VAL A 414 -9.62 -7.73 -26.21
C VAL A 414 -8.41 -7.86 -25.28
N VAL A 415 -7.58 -8.89 -25.48
CA VAL A 415 -6.39 -9.13 -24.63
C VAL A 415 -5.39 -7.98 -24.76
N GLU A 416 -5.07 -7.58 -25.99
CA GLU A 416 -4.11 -6.52 -26.27
C GLU A 416 -4.62 -5.16 -25.81
N TYR A 417 -5.92 -4.86 -25.93
CA TYR A 417 -6.52 -3.65 -25.40
C TYR A 417 -6.26 -3.51 -23.90
N TYR A 418 -6.60 -4.52 -23.10
CA TYR A 418 -6.45 -4.43 -21.64
C TYR A 418 -4.99 -4.44 -21.20
N LEU A 419 -4.10 -5.15 -21.89
CA LEU A 419 -2.65 -5.11 -21.61
C LEU A 419 -2.04 -3.74 -21.93
N ASN A 420 -2.43 -3.11 -23.04
CA ASN A 420 -2.01 -1.75 -23.35
C ASN A 420 -2.54 -0.75 -22.31
N ARG A 421 -3.81 -0.89 -21.89
CA ARG A 421 -4.43 0.04 -20.93
C ARG A 421 -3.75 0.01 -19.56
N VAL A 422 -3.22 -1.14 -19.12
CA VAL A 422 -2.42 -1.24 -17.89
C VAL A 422 -0.92 -0.92 -18.13
N GLY A 423 -0.55 -0.38 -19.30
CA GLY A 423 0.84 -0.01 -19.61
C GLY A 423 1.78 -1.20 -19.77
N LEU A 424 1.28 -2.33 -20.28
CA LEU A 424 2.04 -3.56 -20.56
C LEU A 424 2.14 -3.89 -22.06
N GLY A 425 1.89 -2.93 -22.94
CA GLY A 425 2.01 -3.10 -24.39
C GLY A 425 3.34 -3.72 -24.80
N ASP A 426 4.45 -3.07 -24.44
CA ASP A 426 5.81 -3.53 -24.81
C ASP A 426 6.25 -4.81 -24.10
N ALA A 427 5.56 -5.22 -23.04
CA ALA A 427 5.88 -6.39 -22.24
C ALA A 427 4.92 -7.57 -22.47
N MET A 428 3.97 -7.45 -23.40
CA MET A 428 2.89 -8.44 -23.55
C MET A 428 3.39 -9.84 -23.93
N HIS A 429 4.54 -9.93 -24.61
CA HIS A 429 5.15 -11.18 -25.04
C HIS A 429 6.21 -11.72 -24.06
N ARG A 430 6.44 -11.05 -22.93
CA ARG A 430 7.40 -11.51 -21.93
C ARG A 430 6.76 -12.57 -21.02
N PRO A 431 7.47 -13.65 -20.66
CA PRO A 431 6.98 -14.64 -19.72
C PRO A 431 6.78 -14.03 -18.33
N ALA A 432 5.76 -14.47 -17.61
CA ALA A 432 5.42 -13.93 -16.31
C ALA A 432 6.56 -14.06 -15.29
N SER A 433 7.44 -15.07 -15.42
CA SER A 433 8.65 -15.23 -14.59
C SER A 433 9.63 -14.05 -14.68
N GLU A 434 9.70 -13.38 -15.83
CA GLU A 434 10.61 -12.25 -16.08
C GLU A 434 10.00 -10.88 -15.75
N LEU A 435 8.71 -10.85 -15.45
CA LEU A 435 8.00 -9.63 -15.09
C LEU A 435 8.31 -9.23 -13.63
N SER A 436 8.43 -7.93 -13.39
CA SER A 436 8.46 -7.42 -12.01
C SER A 436 7.13 -7.72 -11.30
N ASN A 437 7.11 -7.76 -9.97
CA ASN A 437 5.87 -8.00 -9.24
C ASN A 437 4.76 -6.99 -9.59
N GLY A 438 5.13 -5.72 -9.81
CA GLY A 438 4.17 -4.72 -10.28
C GLY A 438 3.64 -4.99 -11.69
N MET A 439 4.49 -5.45 -12.61
CA MET A 439 4.03 -5.89 -13.94
C MET A 439 3.13 -7.13 -13.83
N LYS A 440 3.46 -8.10 -12.98
CA LYS A 440 2.60 -9.28 -12.74
C LYS A 440 1.23 -8.87 -12.19
N GLN A 441 1.19 -7.91 -11.28
CA GLN A 441 -0.06 -7.39 -10.73
C GLN A 441 -0.93 -6.73 -11.80
N ARG A 442 -0.30 -5.95 -12.69
CA ARG A 442 -0.95 -5.33 -13.85
C ARG A 442 -1.54 -6.36 -14.83
N VAL A 443 -0.83 -7.46 -15.09
CA VAL A 443 -1.39 -8.60 -15.86
C VAL A 443 -2.60 -9.19 -15.13
N GLY A 444 -2.55 -9.33 -13.80
CA GLY A 444 -3.67 -9.82 -12.99
C GLY A 444 -4.93 -8.95 -13.11
N ILE A 445 -4.75 -7.63 -13.07
CA ILE A 445 -5.82 -6.64 -13.26
C ILE A 445 -6.39 -6.71 -14.68
N ALA A 446 -5.52 -6.70 -15.70
CA ALA A 446 -5.93 -6.82 -17.10
C ALA A 446 -6.72 -8.13 -17.35
N ARG A 447 -6.27 -9.24 -16.76
CA ARG A 447 -6.96 -10.54 -16.82
C ARG A 447 -8.36 -10.47 -16.23
N ALA A 448 -8.55 -9.81 -15.09
CA ALA A 448 -9.86 -9.69 -14.46
C ALA A 448 -10.83 -8.84 -15.31
N PHE A 449 -10.37 -7.71 -15.84
CA PHE A 449 -11.19 -6.85 -16.68
C PHE A 449 -11.55 -7.46 -18.04
N ALA A 450 -10.62 -8.21 -18.64
CA ALA A 450 -10.87 -8.87 -19.92
C ALA A 450 -12.08 -9.82 -19.89
N LEU A 451 -12.43 -10.36 -18.71
CA LEU A 451 -13.61 -11.23 -18.54
C LEU A 451 -14.94 -10.49 -18.56
N SER A 452 -14.95 -9.15 -18.47
CA SER A 452 -16.15 -8.32 -18.36
C SER A 452 -17.14 -8.85 -17.28
N PRO A 453 -16.68 -9.05 -16.04
CA PRO A 453 -17.46 -9.69 -14.99
C PRO A 453 -18.70 -8.88 -14.60
N LYS A 454 -19.59 -9.53 -13.83
CA LYS A 454 -20.69 -8.89 -13.11
C LYS A 454 -20.22 -8.27 -11.79
N LEU A 455 -19.27 -8.92 -11.13
CA LEU A 455 -18.68 -8.50 -9.87
C LEU A 455 -17.15 -8.59 -9.97
N LEU A 456 -16.47 -7.46 -9.73
CA LEU A 456 -15.02 -7.37 -9.64
C LEU A 456 -14.60 -7.42 -8.17
N LEU A 457 -13.73 -8.35 -7.82
CA LEU A 457 -13.23 -8.54 -6.46
C LEU A 457 -11.72 -8.26 -6.46
N LEU A 458 -11.30 -7.27 -5.70
CA LEU A 458 -9.90 -6.83 -5.62
C LEU A 458 -9.39 -7.03 -4.20
N ASP A 459 -8.43 -7.93 -4.01
CA ASP A 459 -7.83 -8.20 -2.70
C ASP A 459 -6.45 -7.54 -2.62
N GLU A 460 -6.37 -6.37 -1.98
CA GLU A 460 -5.17 -5.52 -1.89
C GLU A 460 -4.44 -5.35 -3.23
N PRO A 461 -5.15 -4.92 -4.29
CA PRO A 461 -4.64 -4.95 -5.66
C PRO A 461 -3.39 -4.08 -5.86
N PHE A 462 -3.11 -3.12 -4.98
CA PHE A 462 -1.99 -2.19 -5.10
C PHE A 462 -0.96 -2.25 -3.97
N GLY A 463 -1.09 -3.20 -3.03
CA GLY A 463 -0.25 -3.26 -1.84
C GLY A 463 1.24 -3.52 -2.13
N MET A 464 1.54 -4.20 -3.24
CA MET A 464 2.92 -4.51 -3.66
C MET A 464 3.55 -3.46 -4.60
N LEU A 465 2.83 -2.37 -4.88
CA LEU A 465 3.25 -1.34 -5.83
C LEU A 465 3.85 -0.15 -5.09
N ASP A 466 4.83 0.51 -5.70
CA ASP A 466 5.23 1.84 -5.29
C ASP A 466 4.10 2.84 -5.51
N SER A 467 4.19 3.98 -4.81
CA SER A 467 3.11 4.98 -4.78
C SER A 467 2.68 5.42 -6.17
N ILE A 468 3.58 5.58 -7.13
CA ILE A 468 3.23 6.16 -8.42
C ILE A 468 2.68 5.11 -9.38
N THR A 469 3.29 3.93 -9.45
CA THR A 469 2.69 2.79 -10.17
C THR A 469 1.29 2.46 -9.61
N ARG A 470 1.11 2.60 -8.29
CA ARG A 470 -0.20 2.49 -7.64
C ARG A 470 -1.16 3.57 -8.15
N TRP A 471 -0.73 4.83 -8.22
CA TRP A 471 -1.58 5.93 -8.69
C TRP A 471 -2.00 5.75 -10.16
N GLU A 472 -1.06 5.43 -11.04
CA GLU A 472 -1.35 5.16 -12.46
C GLU A 472 -2.39 4.06 -12.62
N LEU A 473 -2.28 2.97 -11.84
CA LEU A 473 -3.25 1.89 -11.90
C LEU A 473 -4.59 2.21 -11.25
N GLN A 474 -4.61 3.05 -10.21
CA GLN A 474 -5.84 3.57 -9.64
C GLN A 474 -6.59 4.40 -10.68
N ASP A 475 -5.90 5.27 -11.42
CA ASP A 475 -6.51 6.06 -12.50
C ASP A 475 -7.03 5.16 -13.62
N VAL A 476 -6.25 4.16 -14.05
CA VAL A 476 -6.71 3.16 -15.04
C VAL A 476 -7.95 2.39 -14.54
N LEU A 477 -7.98 1.99 -13.26
CA LEU A 477 -9.12 1.32 -12.64
C LEU A 477 -10.37 2.21 -12.70
N MET A 478 -10.21 3.50 -12.32
CA MET A 478 -11.29 4.48 -12.28
C MET A 478 -11.81 4.79 -13.68
N ASP A 479 -10.95 4.90 -14.68
CA ASP A 479 -11.34 5.09 -16.08
C ASP A 479 -12.16 3.92 -16.62
N VAL A 480 -11.70 2.68 -16.37
CA VAL A 480 -12.40 1.48 -16.81
C VAL A 480 -13.74 1.35 -16.08
N TRP A 481 -13.77 1.65 -14.78
CA TRP A 481 -15.00 1.66 -14.00
C TRP A 481 -15.98 2.75 -14.46
N ALA A 482 -15.51 3.96 -14.77
CA ALA A 482 -16.37 5.04 -15.29
C ALA A 482 -17.09 4.65 -16.59
N ARG A 483 -16.43 3.85 -17.44
CA ARG A 483 -17.02 3.36 -18.70
C ARG A 483 -17.94 2.15 -18.52
N THR A 484 -17.60 1.25 -17.60
CA THR A 484 -18.27 -0.06 -17.49
C THR A 484 -19.30 -0.14 -16.36
N GLN A 485 -19.19 0.76 -15.37
CA GLN A 485 -19.92 0.75 -14.11
C GLN A 485 -20.02 -0.67 -13.54
N VAL A 486 -18.88 -1.37 -13.54
CA VAL A 486 -18.80 -2.73 -12.99
C VAL A 486 -18.91 -2.65 -11.47
N THR A 487 -19.81 -3.45 -10.90
CA THR A 487 -19.95 -3.61 -9.46
C THR A 487 -18.63 -4.13 -8.87
N ALA A 488 -18.07 -3.48 -7.84
CA ALA A 488 -16.74 -3.82 -7.33
C ALA A 488 -16.65 -3.84 -5.79
N ILE A 489 -15.87 -4.79 -5.26
CA ILE A 489 -15.43 -4.82 -3.86
C ILE A 489 -13.91 -4.78 -3.87
N CYS A 490 -13.33 -3.76 -3.22
CA CYS A 490 -11.89 -3.67 -3.01
C CYS A 490 -11.53 -3.81 -1.54
N VAL A 491 -10.67 -4.76 -1.20
CA VAL A 491 -10.01 -4.82 0.11
C VAL A 491 -8.76 -3.97 0.03
N THR A 492 -8.62 -2.98 0.89
CA THR A 492 -7.41 -2.18 1.02
C THR A 492 -7.11 -1.89 2.49
N HIS A 493 -5.83 -1.62 2.77
CA HIS A 493 -5.37 -1.08 4.05
C HIS A 493 -5.08 0.42 3.96
N ASP A 494 -5.15 1.01 2.77
CA ASP A 494 -4.86 2.43 2.52
C ASP A 494 -6.16 3.25 2.59
N VAL A 495 -6.20 4.20 3.51
CA VAL A 495 -7.37 5.06 3.78
C VAL A 495 -7.65 5.99 2.60
N ASP A 496 -6.61 6.48 1.92
CA ASP A 496 -6.75 7.40 0.81
C ASP A 496 -7.26 6.67 -0.43
N GLU A 497 -6.78 5.44 -0.64
CA GLU A 497 -7.33 4.55 -1.66
C GLU A 497 -8.81 4.26 -1.41
N ALA A 498 -9.19 3.98 -0.15
CA ALA A 498 -10.58 3.69 0.20
C ALA A 498 -11.52 4.85 -0.20
N ILE A 499 -11.14 6.08 0.14
CA ILE A 499 -11.94 7.29 -0.18
C ILE A 499 -11.92 7.57 -1.69
N LEU A 500 -10.78 7.38 -2.36
CA LEU A 500 -10.65 7.61 -3.79
C LEU A 500 -11.59 6.70 -4.59
N LEU A 501 -11.62 5.41 -4.25
CA LEU A 501 -12.29 4.38 -5.07
C LEU A 501 -13.75 4.13 -4.69
N ALA A 502 -14.12 4.28 -3.41
CA ALA A 502 -15.42 3.79 -2.92
C ALA A 502 -16.56 4.82 -2.98
N ASP A 503 -17.77 4.30 -3.17
CA ASP A 503 -19.03 4.95 -2.84
C ASP A 503 -19.34 4.76 -1.36
N ARG A 504 -19.03 3.56 -0.83
CA ARG A 504 -19.12 3.24 0.59
C ARG A 504 -17.89 2.50 1.10
N VAL A 505 -17.35 2.97 2.22
CA VAL A 505 -16.28 2.31 2.94
C VAL A 505 -16.89 1.48 4.07
N VAL A 506 -16.80 0.15 3.93
CA VAL A 506 -17.28 -0.82 4.92
C VAL A 506 -16.13 -1.15 5.87
N MET A 507 -16.30 -0.80 7.13
CA MET A 507 -15.28 -0.96 8.17
C MET A 507 -15.58 -2.18 9.03
N MET A 508 -14.66 -3.15 9.06
CA MET A 508 -14.78 -4.37 9.84
C MET A 508 -14.20 -4.20 11.24
N SER A 509 -14.86 -4.78 12.24
CA SER A 509 -14.35 -4.92 13.60
C SER A 509 -13.19 -5.91 13.67
N ASN A 510 -12.47 -5.93 14.79
CA ASN A 510 -11.37 -6.87 14.98
C ASN A 510 -11.85 -8.31 15.18
N GLY A 511 -11.06 -9.25 14.67
CA GLY A 511 -11.29 -10.68 14.88
C GLY A 511 -10.77 -11.14 16.25
N PRO A 512 -11.19 -12.32 16.74
CA PRO A 512 -12.19 -13.22 16.14
C PRO A 512 -13.64 -12.71 16.28
N ASN A 513 -14.57 -13.27 15.50
CA ASN A 513 -15.97 -12.83 15.35
C ASN A 513 -16.09 -11.43 14.75
N ALA A 514 -15.30 -11.15 13.71
CA ALA A 514 -15.37 -9.86 13.03
C ALA A 514 -16.73 -9.68 12.36
N ARG A 515 -17.29 -8.49 12.53
CA ARG A 515 -18.55 -8.02 11.95
C ARG A 515 -18.34 -6.67 11.30
N ILE A 516 -19.35 -6.16 10.59
CA ILE A 516 -19.33 -4.77 10.14
C ILE A 516 -19.50 -3.87 11.37
N GLY A 517 -18.50 -3.03 11.63
CA GLY A 517 -18.52 -2.06 12.71
C GLY A 517 -19.17 -0.74 12.27
N ASN A 518 -18.87 -0.30 11.04
CA ASN A 518 -19.43 0.93 10.49
C ASN A 518 -19.46 0.89 8.95
N VAL A 519 -20.32 1.69 8.34
CA VAL A 519 -20.35 1.96 6.90
C VAL A 519 -20.36 3.47 6.71
N MET A 520 -19.36 3.97 6.01
CA MET A 520 -19.22 5.39 5.69
C MET A 520 -19.55 5.61 4.22
N GLU A 521 -20.50 6.51 3.95
CA GLU A 521 -20.81 6.94 2.58
C GLU A 521 -19.84 8.06 2.16
N VAL A 522 -19.29 7.94 0.97
CA VAL A 522 -18.34 8.89 0.39
C VAL A 522 -19.08 9.72 -0.64
N ASP A 523 -19.67 10.83 -0.18
CA ASP A 523 -20.43 11.77 -1.01
C ASP A 523 -19.50 12.78 -1.68
N LEU A 524 -18.58 12.25 -2.48
CA LEU A 524 -17.65 13.03 -3.30
C LEU A 524 -17.99 12.81 -4.78
N PRO A 525 -18.03 13.86 -5.62
CA PRO A 525 -18.42 13.72 -7.02
C PRO A 525 -17.45 12.79 -7.77
N ARG A 526 -17.98 11.96 -8.67
CA ARG A 526 -17.19 11.12 -9.59
C ARG A 526 -17.20 11.69 -11.01
N PRO A 527 -16.13 11.49 -11.82
CA PRO A 527 -14.89 10.79 -11.50
C PRO A 527 -13.98 11.60 -10.56
N ARG A 528 -13.24 10.90 -9.70
CA ARG A 528 -12.31 11.51 -8.73
C ARG A 528 -10.89 11.32 -9.24
N SER A 529 -10.16 12.42 -9.38
CA SER A 529 -8.70 12.37 -9.48
C SER A 529 -8.09 12.63 -8.11
N ARG A 530 -6.88 12.14 -7.86
CA ARG A 530 -6.20 12.40 -6.58
C ARG A 530 -5.99 13.90 -6.33
N LYS A 531 -5.71 14.68 -7.37
CA LYS A 531 -5.61 16.15 -7.28
C LYS A 531 -6.92 16.79 -6.82
N ALA A 532 -8.05 16.40 -7.43
CA ALA A 532 -9.37 16.90 -7.03
C ALA A 532 -9.74 16.46 -5.61
N LEU A 533 -9.37 15.23 -5.23
CA LEU A 533 -9.64 14.69 -3.90
C LEU A 533 -8.90 15.46 -2.81
N LEU A 534 -7.58 15.68 -2.97
CA LEU A 534 -6.76 16.42 -2.00
C LEU A 534 -7.20 17.89 -1.84
N ALA A 535 -7.77 18.47 -2.88
CA ALA A 535 -8.30 19.84 -2.85
C ALA A 535 -9.72 19.94 -2.25
N HIS A 536 -10.42 18.81 -2.07
CA HIS A 536 -11.80 18.81 -1.62
C HIS A 536 -11.92 19.10 -0.12
N LYS A 537 -12.83 20.01 0.26
CA LYS A 537 -13.05 20.46 1.66
C LYS A 537 -13.28 19.28 2.62
N ASP A 538 -14.06 18.28 2.20
CA ASP A 538 -14.50 17.17 3.05
C ASP A 538 -13.53 15.99 3.10
N TYR A 539 -12.48 15.97 2.27
CA TYR A 539 -11.58 14.82 2.16
C TYR A 539 -10.87 14.51 3.49
N TYR A 540 -10.30 15.52 4.14
CA TYR A 540 -9.62 15.33 5.42
C TYR A 540 -10.58 14.88 6.54
N GLY A 541 -11.86 15.28 6.48
CA GLY A 541 -12.88 14.80 7.41
C GLY A 541 -13.24 13.32 7.21
N TYR A 542 -13.27 12.83 5.97
CA TYR A 542 -13.44 11.40 5.71
C TYR A 542 -12.22 10.59 6.17
N ARG A 543 -11.02 11.12 5.93
CA ARG A 543 -9.77 10.49 6.38
C ARG A 543 -9.70 10.40 7.89
N GLU A 544 -10.07 11.46 8.59
CA GLU A 544 -10.16 11.48 10.05
C GLU A 544 -11.18 10.45 10.58
N GLU A 545 -12.39 10.36 10.00
CA GLU A 545 -13.40 9.38 10.42
C GLU A 545 -12.90 7.93 10.29
N LEU A 546 -12.20 7.61 9.19
CA LEU A 546 -11.64 6.28 8.98
C LEU A 546 -10.48 5.97 9.94
N LEU A 547 -9.59 6.93 10.20
CA LEU A 547 -8.49 6.77 11.16
C LEU A 547 -9.02 6.62 12.59
N ASP A 548 -9.94 7.49 13.02
CA ASP A 548 -10.59 7.43 14.33
C ASP A 548 -11.24 6.05 14.56
N PHE A 549 -11.89 5.48 13.54
CA PHE A 549 -12.45 4.13 13.62
C PHE A 549 -11.35 3.07 13.79
N LEU A 550 -10.30 3.11 12.97
CA LEU A 550 -9.22 2.12 13.04
C LEU A 550 -8.50 2.17 14.39
N GLU A 551 -8.25 3.36 14.93
CA GLU A 551 -7.65 3.53 16.26
C GLU A 551 -8.57 3.04 17.39
N ALA A 552 -9.88 3.31 17.32
CA ALA A 552 -10.82 2.89 18.36
C ALA A 552 -10.86 1.36 18.55
N TYR A 553 -10.59 0.59 17.50
CA TYR A 553 -10.54 -0.86 17.56
C TYR A 553 -9.13 -1.42 17.89
N GLU A 554 -8.10 -0.59 18.04
CA GLU A 554 -6.71 -1.04 18.31
C GLU A 554 -6.58 -1.90 19.59
N GLY A 555 -7.39 -1.63 20.61
CA GLY A 555 -7.39 -2.35 21.90
C GLY A 555 -8.08 -3.73 21.89
N GLY A 556 -8.70 -4.15 20.78
CA GLY A 556 -9.39 -5.44 20.66
C GLY A 556 -10.75 -5.36 19.96
N ALA A 557 -11.54 -6.43 20.02
CA ALA A 557 -12.82 -6.55 19.31
C ALA A 557 -13.93 -5.61 19.81
N ASN A 558 -13.79 -5.05 21.02
CA ASN A 558 -14.80 -4.22 21.69
C ASN A 558 -14.22 -2.85 22.06
N PRO A 559 -14.38 -1.83 21.20
CA PRO A 559 -14.08 -0.45 21.56
C PRO A 559 -14.99 0.01 22.70
N ASP A 560 -14.56 1.05 23.42
CA ASP A 560 -15.45 1.77 24.33
C ASP A 560 -16.61 2.42 23.54
N GLN A 561 -17.83 2.23 24.04
CA GLN A 561 -19.05 2.72 23.40
C GLN A 561 -19.07 4.25 23.35
N GLN A 562 -18.50 4.93 24.35
CA GLN A 562 -18.39 6.39 24.36
C GLN A 562 -17.49 6.91 23.22
N THR A 563 -16.44 6.18 22.88
CA THR A 563 -15.55 6.52 21.75
C THR A 563 -16.29 6.40 20.42
N LEU A 564 -17.05 5.32 20.22
CA LEU A 564 -17.87 5.13 19.02
C LEU A 564 -18.95 6.20 18.89
N ASP A 565 -19.61 6.57 19.99
CA ASP A 565 -20.63 7.61 20.01
C ASP A 565 -20.02 9.01 19.78
N ARG A 566 -18.79 9.25 20.27
CA ARG A 566 -18.04 10.49 19.96
C ARG A 566 -17.71 10.60 18.48
N ILE A 567 -17.25 9.52 17.85
CA ILE A 567 -16.96 9.47 16.40
C ILE A 567 -18.25 9.77 15.61
N ARG A 568 -19.36 9.11 15.98
CA ARG A 568 -20.68 9.36 15.37
C ARG A 568 -21.17 10.79 15.55
N ALA A 569 -21.00 11.37 16.74
CA ALA A 569 -21.40 12.74 17.03
C ALA A 569 -20.55 13.77 16.28
N LYS A 570 -19.24 13.54 16.17
CA LYS A 570 -18.31 14.37 15.39
C LYS A 570 -18.69 14.36 13.90
N ARG A 571 -19.03 13.19 13.37
CA ARG A 571 -19.59 13.03 12.02
C ARG A 571 -20.90 13.80 11.84
N ALA A 572 -21.86 13.64 12.74
CA ALA A 572 -23.16 14.34 12.65
C ALA A 572 -22.97 15.86 12.60
N ARG A 573 -22.12 16.41 13.47
CA ARG A 573 -21.78 17.84 13.44
C ARG A 573 -21.11 18.27 12.15
N ARG A 574 -20.22 17.45 11.57
CA ARG A 574 -19.60 17.73 10.26
C ARG A 574 -20.67 17.80 9.17
N ILE A 575 -21.52 16.78 9.06
CA ILE A 575 -22.61 16.74 8.07
C ILE A 575 -23.53 17.96 8.23
N GLU A 576 -23.92 18.31 9.45
CA GLU A 576 -24.72 19.51 9.74
C GLU A 576 -24.00 20.81 9.35
N SER A 577 -22.70 20.92 9.61
CA SER A 577 -21.91 22.10 9.26
C SER A 577 -21.69 22.27 7.75
N VAL A 578 -21.56 21.17 7.01
CA VAL A 578 -21.45 21.19 5.54
C VAL A 578 -22.79 21.57 4.92
N ALA A 579 -23.89 21.00 5.43
CA ALA A 579 -25.24 21.33 4.99
C ALA A 579 -25.68 22.78 5.33
N ALA A 580 -25.06 23.40 6.35
CA ALA A 580 -25.31 24.80 6.71
C ALA A 580 -24.43 25.81 5.95
N ALA A 581 -23.39 25.34 5.26
CA ALA A 581 -22.46 26.15 4.47
C ALA A 581 -22.80 26.17 2.96
N GLU A 582 -23.77 25.35 2.54
CA GLU A 582 -24.40 25.32 1.21
C GLU A 582 -25.74 26.06 1.24
#